data_AF-A0A831SP67-F1
#
_entry.id   AF-A0A831SP67-F1
#
_cell.length_a   1.000
_cell.length_b   1.000
_cell.length_c   1.000
_cell.angle_alpha   90.00
_cell.angle_beta   90.00
_cell.angle_gamma   90.00
#
_symmetry.space_group_name_H-M   'P 1'
#
loop_
_entity.id
_entity.type
_entity.pdbx_description
1 polymer ?
#
loop_
_entity_poly.entity_id
_entity_poly.type
_entity_poly.pdbx_seq_one_letter_code
_entity_poly.pdbx_strand_id
1 'polypeptide(L)'
;MADNAINIILKAKTAEACKNIKRASNEIKQLGHNFNKARNDLRNFKMHVSSLGALFKTIMPAIAAYKIQDTIMGWVKAASNFRGAILGLSAIAQHKGIEIGRAFQAASKLSADGLMDVTAASKALQNLLQRGFTLKESIEIIQRLKDAAAFNRAAHLSLAEAVVTATEGLKNENSILVDNAGVTKNVSVMWKEYAQKIGKGVKQLTLAEKRQAELNGIMQETEPMVGNAAKI
;
A
#
# COMPACT_ATOMS: atom_id res chain seq x y z
N MET A 1 19.79 49.17 -35.86
CA MET A 1 20.20 48.74 -34.50
C MET A 1 19.20 47.80 -33.82
N ALA A 2 17.91 47.82 -34.16
CA ALA A 2 16.89 46.94 -33.56
C ALA A 2 17.00 45.44 -33.97
N ASP A 3 17.36 45.14 -35.22
CA ASP A 3 17.42 43.75 -35.73
C ASP A 3 18.48 42.88 -35.06
N ASN A 4 19.60 43.47 -34.62
CA ASN A 4 20.68 42.73 -33.98
C ASN A 4 20.30 42.26 -32.55
N ALA A 5 19.51 43.07 -31.83
CA ALA A 5 19.03 42.74 -30.49
C ALA A 5 17.98 41.60 -30.52
N ILE A 6 17.07 41.64 -31.49
CA ILE A 6 16.06 40.58 -31.69
C ILE A 6 16.72 39.24 -32.01
N ASN A 7 17.76 39.25 -32.86
CA ASN A 7 18.49 38.05 -33.25
C ASN A 7 19.30 37.44 -32.09
N ILE A 8 19.85 38.27 -31.20
CA ILE A 8 20.53 37.81 -29.98
C ILE A 8 19.54 37.16 -29.01
N ILE A 9 18.36 37.75 -28.80
CA ILE A 9 17.32 37.20 -27.91
C ILE A 9 16.77 35.87 -28.45
N LEU A 10 16.56 35.77 -29.76
CA LEU A 10 16.14 34.52 -30.42
C LEU A 10 17.18 33.42 -30.29
N LYS A 11 18.48 33.74 -30.46
CA LYS A 11 19.58 32.78 -30.26
C LYS A 11 19.70 32.32 -28.80
N ALA A 12 19.47 33.21 -27.83
CA ALA A 12 19.48 32.86 -26.42
C ALA A 12 18.33 31.91 -26.04
N LYS A 13 17.10 32.22 -26.49
CA LYS A 13 15.92 31.36 -26.25
C LYS A 13 16.04 29.99 -26.92
N THR A 14 16.58 29.92 -28.14
CA THR A 14 16.79 28.64 -28.83
C THR A 14 17.91 27.81 -28.19
N ALA A 15 18.98 28.44 -27.69
CA ALA A 15 20.01 27.76 -26.92
C ALA A 15 19.47 27.16 -25.62
N GLU A 16 18.61 27.90 -24.91
CA GLU A 16 17.97 27.44 -23.67
C GLU A 16 16.99 26.28 -23.91
N ALA A 17 16.18 26.38 -24.98
CA ALA A 17 15.33 25.27 -25.42
C ALA A 17 16.15 24.01 -25.74
N CYS A 18 17.28 24.16 -26.44
CA CYS A 18 18.19 23.05 -26.76
C CYS A 18 18.79 22.40 -25.50
N LYS A 19 19.13 23.21 -24.49
CA LYS A 19 19.63 22.72 -23.20
C LYS A 19 18.57 21.94 -22.44
N ASN A 20 17.33 22.41 -22.44
CA ASN A 20 16.20 21.74 -21.80
C ASN A 20 15.84 20.42 -22.50
N ILE A 21 15.84 20.40 -23.83
CA ILE A 21 15.63 19.17 -24.63
C ILE A 21 16.74 18.14 -24.37
N LYS A 22 18.00 18.58 -24.28
CA LYS A 22 19.12 17.68 -23.94
C LYS A 22 18.99 17.11 -22.53
N ARG A 23 18.56 17.92 -21.56
CA ARG A 23 18.29 17.45 -20.18
C ARG A 23 17.16 16.42 -20.17
N ALA A 24 16.04 16.71 -20.81
CA ALA A 24 14.90 15.78 -20.93
C ALA A 24 15.29 14.48 -21.66
N SER A 25 16.10 14.55 -22.73
CA SER A 25 16.60 13.36 -23.43
C SER A 25 17.50 12.50 -22.54
N ASN A 26 18.33 13.12 -21.70
CA ASN A 26 19.18 12.41 -20.75
C ASN A 26 18.35 11.78 -19.62
N GLU A 27 17.32 12.46 -19.12
CA GLU A 27 16.37 11.92 -18.14
C GLU A 27 15.58 10.73 -18.73
N ILE A 28 15.12 10.80 -19.98
CA ILE A 28 14.44 9.70 -20.67
C ILE A 28 15.39 8.50 -20.87
N LYS A 29 16.66 8.75 -21.21
CA LYS A 29 17.68 7.68 -21.30
C LYS A 29 17.92 7.02 -19.94
N GLN A 30 18.04 7.81 -18.87
CA GLN A 30 18.19 7.28 -17.51
C GLN A 30 16.94 6.50 -17.07
N LEU A 31 15.75 6.99 -17.42
CA LEU A 31 14.49 6.27 -17.19
C LEU A 31 14.47 4.93 -17.93
N GLY A 32 14.91 4.90 -19.20
CA GLY A 32 15.05 3.67 -19.98
C GLY A 32 16.08 2.68 -19.41
N HIS A 33 17.20 3.17 -18.88
CA HIS A 33 18.19 2.34 -18.19
C HIS A 33 17.65 1.78 -16.86
N ASN A 34 16.94 2.59 -16.07
CA ASN A 34 16.27 2.13 -14.85
C ASN A 34 15.15 1.14 -15.16
N PHE A 35 14.43 1.31 -16.27
CA PHE A 35 13.38 0.39 -16.72
C PHE A 35 13.95 -0.93 -17.22
N ASN A 36 15.09 -0.91 -17.92
CA ASN A 36 15.80 -2.12 -18.34
C ASN A 36 16.45 -2.84 -17.16
N LYS A 37 16.94 -2.10 -16.16
CA LYS A 37 17.42 -2.69 -14.90
C LYS A 37 16.27 -3.31 -14.12
N ALA A 38 15.15 -2.62 -13.96
CA ALA A 38 13.93 -3.17 -13.35
C ALA A 38 13.39 -4.39 -14.12
N ARG A 39 13.45 -4.38 -15.46
CA ARG A 39 13.10 -5.53 -16.31
C ARG A 39 14.07 -6.71 -16.13
N ASN A 40 15.37 -6.44 -15.99
CA ASN A 40 16.37 -7.49 -15.75
C ASN A 40 16.33 -8.03 -14.32
N ASP A 41 16.06 -7.18 -13.32
CA ASP A 41 15.77 -7.57 -11.94
C ASP A 41 14.47 -8.41 -11.90
N LEU A 42 13.46 -8.05 -12.69
CA LEU A 42 12.23 -8.84 -12.87
C LEU A 42 12.49 -10.18 -13.60
N ARG A 43 13.48 -10.24 -14.49
CA ARG A 43 13.89 -11.46 -15.20
C ARG A 43 14.73 -12.38 -14.31
N ASN A 44 15.59 -11.83 -13.45
CA ASN A 44 16.29 -12.56 -12.39
C ASN A 44 15.32 -13.01 -11.29
N PHE A 45 14.26 -12.23 -11.06
CA PHE A 45 13.11 -12.60 -10.25
C PHE A 45 12.26 -13.71 -10.90
N LYS A 46 12.23 -13.84 -12.24
CA LYS A 46 11.59 -14.98 -12.93
C LYS A 46 12.27 -16.33 -12.61
N MET A 47 13.56 -16.33 -12.23
CA MET A 47 14.23 -17.52 -11.67
C MET A 47 13.87 -17.78 -10.19
N HIS A 48 13.22 -16.85 -9.48
CA HIS A 48 12.66 -17.04 -8.13
C HIS A 48 11.22 -17.59 -8.12
N VAL A 49 10.64 -18.00 -9.25
CA VAL A 49 9.34 -18.71 -9.25
C VAL A 49 9.46 -20.08 -8.55
N SER A 50 10.65 -20.69 -8.53
CA SER A 50 10.94 -21.90 -7.74
C SER A 50 10.93 -21.62 -6.24
N SER A 51 11.41 -20.44 -5.79
CA SER A 51 11.39 -20.05 -4.38
C SER A 51 9.99 -19.66 -3.91
N LEU A 52 9.13 -19.17 -4.81
CA LEU A 52 7.71 -18.98 -4.50
C LEU A 52 6.99 -20.32 -4.35
N GLY A 53 7.24 -21.30 -5.23
CA GLY A 53 6.74 -22.66 -5.08
C GLY A 53 7.23 -23.34 -3.80
N ALA A 54 8.48 -23.10 -3.41
CA ALA A 54 9.04 -23.57 -2.14
C ALA A 54 8.44 -22.84 -0.92
N LEU A 55 8.28 -21.51 -0.99
CA LEU A 55 7.62 -20.70 0.03
C LEU A 55 6.16 -21.15 0.19
N PHE A 56 5.45 -21.38 -0.91
CA PHE A 56 4.10 -21.93 -0.87
C PHE A 56 4.08 -23.31 -0.20
N LYS A 57 4.98 -24.23 -0.58
CA LYS A 57 5.09 -25.54 0.07
C LYS A 57 5.34 -25.46 1.58
N THR A 58 6.06 -24.45 2.08
CA THR A 58 6.32 -24.29 3.53
C THR A 58 5.16 -23.64 4.28
N ILE A 59 4.37 -22.77 3.65
CA ILE A 59 3.21 -22.12 4.29
C ILE A 59 1.92 -22.92 4.13
N MET A 60 1.82 -23.79 3.11
CA MET A 60 0.64 -24.63 2.82
C MET A 60 0.16 -25.45 4.03
N PRO A 61 1.02 -26.06 4.88
CA PRO A 61 0.55 -26.78 6.08
C PRO A 61 -0.20 -25.89 7.08
N ALA A 62 0.28 -24.66 7.31
CA ALA A 62 -0.36 -23.69 8.22
C ALA A 62 -1.67 -23.14 7.66
N ILE A 63 -1.81 -23.14 6.33
CA ILE A 63 -3.01 -22.70 5.61
C ILE A 63 -4.04 -23.84 5.47
N ALA A 64 -3.57 -25.08 5.29
CA ALA A 64 -4.42 -26.28 5.18
C ALA A 64 -5.28 -26.52 6.41
N ALA A 65 -4.82 -26.12 7.61
CA ALA A 65 -5.61 -26.14 8.84
C ALA A 65 -6.91 -25.31 8.76
N TYR A 66 -7.01 -24.37 7.81
CA TYR A 66 -8.14 -23.44 7.66
C TYR A 66 -8.93 -23.61 6.35
N LYS A 67 -8.78 -24.73 5.64
CA LYS A 67 -9.51 -25.06 4.39
C LYS A 67 -9.34 -24.07 3.21
N ILE A 68 -8.20 -23.38 3.11
CA ILE A 68 -7.90 -22.45 2.00
C ILE A 68 -6.95 -23.12 1.00
N GLN A 69 -7.27 -24.36 0.59
CA GLN A 69 -6.31 -25.24 -0.08
C GLN A 69 -6.29 -25.08 -1.61
N ASP A 70 -7.47 -24.90 -2.24
CA ASP A 70 -7.59 -24.91 -3.71
C ASP A 70 -7.28 -23.56 -4.36
N THR A 71 -7.39 -22.46 -3.63
CA THR A 71 -7.25 -21.10 -4.17
C THR A 71 -5.80 -20.68 -4.38
N ILE A 72 -4.81 -21.36 -3.79
CA ILE A 72 -3.44 -20.82 -3.72
C ILE A 72 -2.57 -21.27 -4.89
N MET A 73 -2.60 -22.56 -5.25
CA MET A 73 -1.75 -23.08 -6.33
C MET A 73 -2.23 -22.67 -7.74
N GLY A 74 -3.53 -22.41 -7.92
CA GLY A 74 -4.09 -21.96 -9.20
C GLY A 74 -3.65 -20.54 -9.60
N TRP A 75 -3.49 -19.64 -8.63
CA TRP A 75 -3.24 -18.21 -8.87
C TRP A 75 -1.78 -17.90 -9.18
N VAL A 76 -0.87 -18.76 -8.71
CA VAL A 76 0.58 -18.66 -8.94
C VAL A 76 0.93 -18.80 -10.43
N LYS A 77 0.14 -19.55 -11.22
CA LYS A 77 0.39 -19.75 -12.65
C LYS A 77 -0.14 -18.59 -13.51
N ALA A 78 -1.15 -17.84 -13.08
CA ALA A 78 -1.92 -16.96 -13.98
C ALA A 78 -1.76 -15.44 -13.76
N ALA A 79 -1.40 -14.93 -12.58
CA ALA A 79 -1.50 -13.48 -12.30
C ALA A 79 -0.17 -12.83 -11.85
N SER A 80 0.36 -11.90 -12.65
CA SER A 80 1.54 -11.07 -12.30
C SER A 80 1.29 -10.23 -11.02
N ASN A 81 0.09 -9.68 -10.88
CA ASN A 81 -0.30 -8.82 -9.75
C ASN A 81 -0.33 -9.58 -8.42
N PHE A 82 -0.79 -10.84 -8.44
CA PHE A 82 -0.76 -11.72 -7.28
C PHE A 82 0.67 -11.95 -6.81
N ARG A 83 1.57 -12.32 -7.73
CA ARG A 83 3.00 -12.51 -7.41
C ARG A 83 3.59 -11.26 -6.78
N GLY A 84 3.37 -10.09 -7.39
CA GLY A 84 3.86 -8.81 -6.86
C GLY A 84 3.40 -8.51 -5.43
N ALA A 85 2.11 -8.72 -5.14
CA ALA A 85 1.56 -8.48 -3.81
C ALA A 85 2.15 -9.41 -2.74
N ILE A 86 2.27 -10.71 -3.05
CA ILE A 86 2.83 -11.69 -2.11
C ILE A 86 4.29 -11.41 -1.81
N LEU A 87 5.09 -11.09 -2.83
CA LEU A 87 6.50 -10.75 -2.64
C LEU A 87 6.68 -9.46 -1.86
N GLY A 88 5.86 -8.45 -2.19
CA GLY A 88 5.86 -7.18 -1.48
C GLY A 88 5.58 -7.36 0.00
N LEU A 89 4.54 -8.13 0.34
CA LEU A 89 4.23 -8.48 1.72
C LEU A 89 5.35 -9.28 2.38
N SER A 90 5.88 -10.29 1.68
CA SER A 90 6.94 -11.18 2.20
C SER A 90 8.22 -10.42 2.53
N ALA A 91 8.65 -9.51 1.66
CA ALA A 91 9.85 -8.70 1.87
C ALA A 91 9.72 -7.81 3.11
N ILE A 92 8.55 -7.17 3.29
CA ILE A 92 8.30 -6.32 4.47
C ILE A 92 8.14 -7.14 5.75
N ALA A 93 7.46 -8.30 5.67
CA ALA A 93 7.33 -9.21 6.79
C ALA A 93 8.70 -9.71 7.27
N GLN A 94 9.55 -10.17 6.34
CA GLN A 94 10.90 -10.62 6.64
C GLN A 94 11.75 -9.51 7.28
N HIS A 95 11.70 -8.30 6.72
CA HIS A 95 12.42 -7.16 7.27
C HIS A 95 12.02 -6.84 8.73
N LYS A 96 10.77 -7.14 9.10
CA LYS A 96 10.22 -6.94 10.45
C LYS A 96 10.33 -8.16 11.37
N GLY A 97 11.01 -9.22 10.93
CA GLY A 97 11.08 -10.48 11.68
C GLY A 97 9.73 -11.20 11.83
N ILE A 98 8.76 -10.88 10.96
CA ILE A 98 7.48 -11.57 10.88
C ILE A 98 7.67 -12.77 9.97
N GLU A 99 7.21 -13.93 10.43
CA GLU A 99 7.22 -15.14 9.61
C GLU A 99 6.31 -14.95 8.40
N ILE A 100 6.84 -15.22 7.20
CA ILE A 100 6.11 -15.01 5.94
C ILE A 100 4.80 -15.82 5.92
N GLY A 101 4.80 -17.04 6.47
CA GLY A 101 3.61 -17.87 6.60
C GLY A 101 2.51 -17.22 7.44
N ARG A 102 2.87 -16.57 8.55
CA ARG A 102 1.92 -15.83 9.39
C ARG A 102 1.35 -14.61 8.68
N ALA A 103 2.19 -13.85 7.95
CA ALA A 103 1.73 -12.70 7.18
C ALA A 103 0.77 -13.11 6.06
N PHE A 104 1.09 -14.20 5.33
CA PHE A 104 0.21 -14.73 4.29
C PHE A 104 -1.10 -15.29 4.86
N GLN A 105 -1.03 -16.03 5.98
CA GLN A 105 -2.22 -16.53 6.67
C GLN A 105 -3.14 -15.37 7.09
N ALA A 106 -2.58 -14.27 7.57
CA ALA A 106 -3.36 -13.06 7.88
C ALA A 106 -4.07 -12.50 6.64
N ALA A 107 -3.37 -12.38 5.50
CA ALA A 107 -3.98 -11.94 4.24
C ALA A 107 -5.12 -12.87 3.82
N SER A 108 -4.89 -14.18 3.94
CA SER A 108 -5.85 -15.22 3.58
C SER A 108 -7.11 -15.21 4.46
N LYS A 109 -6.96 -14.93 5.76
CA LYS A 109 -8.09 -14.77 6.69
C LYS A 109 -8.89 -13.51 6.38
N LEU A 110 -8.20 -12.41 6.06
CA LEU A 110 -8.84 -11.15 5.68
C LEU A 110 -9.61 -11.25 4.36
N SER A 111 -9.27 -12.19 3.48
CA SER A 111 -10.01 -12.47 2.25
C SER A 111 -11.10 -13.54 2.37
N ALA A 112 -11.21 -14.22 3.53
CA ALA A 112 -12.03 -15.42 3.66
C ALA A 112 -13.54 -15.18 3.49
N ASP A 113 -14.00 -13.94 3.71
CA ASP A 113 -15.39 -13.53 3.48
C ASP A 113 -15.69 -13.13 2.03
N GLY A 114 -14.69 -13.16 1.13
CA GLY A 114 -14.86 -12.86 -0.28
C GLY A 114 -15.00 -11.37 -0.62
N LEU A 115 -14.98 -10.47 0.38
CA LEU A 115 -15.10 -9.02 0.17
C LEU A 115 -13.83 -8.39 -0.42
N MET A 116 -12.70 -9.09 -0.28
CA MET A 116 -11.43 -8.76 -0.93
C MET A 116 -10.68 -10.03 -1.28
N ASP A 117 -9.92 -10.01 -2.37
CA ASP A 117 -9.05 -11.12 -2.71
C ASP A 117 -7.76 -11.09 -1.88
N VAL A 118 -7.02 -12.21 -1.90
CA VAL A 118 -5.74 -12.32 -1.18
C VAL A 118 -4.72 -11.28 -1.69
N THR A 119 -4.81 -10.87 -2.96
CA THR A 119 -3.95 -9.83 -3.54
C THR A 119 -4.15 -8.49 -2.84
N ALA A 120 -5.39 -8.03 -2.73
CA ALA A 120 -5.78 -6.79 -2.07
C ALA A 120 -5.45 -6.84 -0.58
N ALA A 121 -5.79 -7.94 0.10
CA ALA A 121 -5.45 -8.13 1.51
C ALA A 121 -3.92 -8.07 1.75
N SER A 122 -3.13 -8.68 0.86
CA SER A 122 -1.67 -8.65 0.97
C SER A 122 -1.09 -7.26 0.77
N LYS A 123 -1.62 -6.48 -0.19
CA LYS A 123 -1.23 -5.09 -0.40
C LYS A 123 -1.61 -4.21 0.78
N ALA A 124 -2.80 -4.39 1.34
CA ALA A 124 -3.27 -3.64 2.50
C ALA A 124 -2.38 -3.89 3.73
N LEU A 125 -2.05 -5.17 4.01
CA LEU A 125 -1.10 -5.53 5.06
C LEU A 125 0.28 -4.95 4.79
N GLN A 126 0.78 -5.03 3.55
CA GLN A 126 2.07 -4.47 3.17
C GLN A 126 2.13 -2.97 3.48
N ASN A 127 1.11 -2.20 3.10
CA ASN A 127 1.03 -0.76 3.35
C ASN A 127 1.11 -0.44 4.86
N LEU A 128 0.34 -1.14 5.70
CA LEU A 128 0.30 -0.89 7.14
C LEU A 128 1.58 -1.34 7.85
N LEU A 129 2.16 -2.47 7.44
CA LEU A 129 3.47 -2.88 7.93
C LEU A 129 4.52 -1.82 7.56
N GLN A 130 4.56 -1.35 6.31
CA GLN A 130 5.47 -0.27 5.89
C GLN A 130 5.28 1.00 6.71
N ARG A 131 4.03 1.39 7.01
CA ARG A 131 3.72 2.53 7.89
C ARG A 131 4.34 2.38 9.28
N GLY A 132 4.47 1.16 9.75
CA GLY A 132 5.14 0.80 11.00
C GLY A 132 4.29 -0.08 11.92
N PHE A 133 3.02 -0.32 11.60
CA PHE A 133 2.11 -1.14 12.41
C PHE A 133 2.62 -2.57 12.57
N THR A 134 2.26 -3.19 13.69
CA THR A 134 2.42 -4.62 13.92
C THR A 134 1.45 -5.40 13.04
N LEU A 135 1.69 -6.70 12.86
CA LEU A 135 0.77 -7.56 12.11
C LEU A 135 -0.64 -7.56 12.73
N LYS A 136 -0.73 -7.58 14.07
CA LYS A 136 -2.00 -7.56 14.80
C LYS A 136 -2.78 -6.26 14.55
N GLU A 137 -2.14 -5.11 14.75
CA GLU A 137 -2.76 -3.80 14.49
C GLU A 137 -3.17 -3.66 13.02
N SER A 138 -2.36 -4.19 12.10
CA SER A 138 -2.66 -4.15 10.67
C SER A 138 -3.93 -4.93 10.33
N ILE A 139 -4.11 -6.12 10.90
CA ILE A 139 -5.33 -6.91 10.74
C ILE A 139 -6.53 -6.14 11.29
N GLU A 140 -6.40 -5.56 12.49
CA GLU A 140 -7.47 -4.83 13.15
C GLU A 140 -7.93 -3.61 12.33
N ILE A 141 -6.97 -2.81 11.84
CA ILE A 141 -7.24 -1.66 10.97
C ILE A 141 -7.95 -2.12 9.69
N ILE A 142 -7.46 -3.18 9.02
CA ILE A 142 -8.10 -3.66 7.80
C ILE A 142 -9.53 -4.13 8.07
N GLN A 143 -9.78 -4.83 9.19
CA GLN A 143 -11.12 -5.26 9.58
C GLN A 143 -12.06 -4.05 9.74
N ARG A 144 -11.61 -3.01 10.45
CA ARG A 144 -12.35 -1.75 10.62
C ARG A 144 -12.62 -1.03 9.30
N LEU A 145 -11.62 -0.96 8.43
CA LEU A 145 -11.78 -0.34 7.12
C LEU A 145 -12.76 -1.13 6.24
N LYS A 146 -12.80 -2.46 6.33
CA LYS A 146 -13.81 -3.28 5.64
C LYS A 146 -15.21 -2.98 6.13
N ASP A 147 -15.38 -2.93 7.45
CA ASP A 147 -16.65 -2.59 8.10
C ASP A 147 -17.14 -1.20 7.70
N ALA A 148 -16.25 -0.20 7.70
CA ALA A 148 -16.58 1.14 7.25
C ALA A 148 -16.92 1.18 5.76
N ALA A 149 -16.08 0.54 4.93
CA ALA A 149 -16.22 0.54 3.48
C ALA A 149 -17.47 -0.20 2.99
N ALA A 150 -18.07 -1.09 3.79
CA ALA A 150 -19.26 -1.84 3.43
C ALA A 150 -20.41 -0.93 2.94
N PHE A 151 -20.62 0.20 3.63
CA PHE A 151 -21.69 1.15 3.30
C PHE A 151 -21.23 2.59 3.11
N ASN A 152 -20.00 2.96 3.54
CA ASN A 152 -19.54 4.35 3.55
C ASN A 152 -18.36 4.63 2.62
N ARG A 153 -17.93 3.66 1.80
CA ARG A 153 -16.84 3.87 0.84
C ARG A 153 -17.23 4.86 -0.26
N ALA A 154 -16.22 5.44 -0.91
CA ALA A 154 -16.44 6.22 -2.11
C ALA A 154 -17.14 5.39 -3.19
N ALA A 155 -18.24 5.93 -3.75
CA ALA A 155 -19.15 5.18 -4.62
C ALA A 155 -18.51 4.61 -5.91
N HIS A 156 -17.39 5.18 -6.35
CA HIS A 156 -16.66 4.75 -7.54
C HIS A 156 -15.66 3.61 -7.27
N LEU A 157 -15.51 3.16 -6.02
CA LEU A 157 -14.58 2.11 -5.63
C LEU A 157 -15.31 0.83 -5.20
N SER A 158 -14.72 -0.31 -5.56
CA SER A 158 -15.03 -1.56 -4.87
C SER A 158 -14.58 -1.50 -3.41
N LEU A 159 -15.11 -2.40 -2.58
CA LEU A 159 -14.71 -2.51 -1.18
C LEU A 159 -13.19 -2.79 -1.04
N ALA A 160 -12.67 -3.72 -1.86
CA ALA A 160 -11.25 -4.03 -1.86
C ALA A 160 -10.37 -2.83 -2.24
N GLU A 161 -10.76 -2.06 -3.26
CA GLU A 161 -10.03 -0.84 -3.67
C GLU A 161 -10.09 0.25 -2.59
N ALA A 162 -11.27 0.45 -1.99
CA ALA A 162 -11.44 1.40 -0.88
C ALA A 162 -10.51 1.08 0.28
N VAL A 163 -10.42 -0.19 0.69
CA VAL A 163 -9.53 -0.60 1.79
C VAL A 163 -8.06 -0.48 1.41
N VAL A 164 -7.66 -0.92 0.21
CA VAL A 164 -6.26 -0.81 -0.25
C VAL A 164 -5.83 0.65 -0.33
N THR A 165 -6.66 1.51 -0.90
CA THR A 165 -6.36 2.95 -0.99
C THR A 165 -6.33 3.62 0.38
N ALA A 166 -7.23 3.25 1.30
CA ALA A 166 -7.17 3.78 2.67
C ALA A 166 -5.91 3.38 3.42
N THR A 167 -5.45 2.12 3.30
CA THR A 167 -4.16 1.72 3.89
C THR A 167 -2.96 2.41 3.24
N GLU A 168 -3.03 2.71 1.94
CA GLU A 168 -2.03 3.54 1.26
C GLU A 168 -2.06 4.99 1.77
N GLY A 169 -3.24 5.52 2.03
CA GLY A 169 -3.45 6.81 2.69
C GLY A 169 -2.76 6.87 4.05
N LEU A 170 -2.96 5.86 4.89
CA LEU A 170 -2.29 5.79 6.19
C LEU A 170 -0.77 5.72 6.05
N LYS A 171 -0.25 4.90 5.13
CA LYS A 171 1.18 4.81 4.82
C LYS A 171 1.78 6.16 4.43
N ASN A 172 1.05 6.93 3.62
CA ASN A 172 1.51 8.18 3.04
C ASN A 172 1.02 9.43 3.78
N GLU A 173 0.38 9.26 4.95
CA GLU A 173 -0.23 10.36 5.72
C GLU A 173 -1.27 11.19 4.92
N ASN A 174 -1.92 10.57 3.93
CA ASN A 174 -2.88 11.20 3.02
C ASN A 174 -4.32 10.87 3.40
N SER A 175 -4.99 11.81 4.07
CA SER A 175 -6.36 11.64 4.58
C SER A 175 -7.42 11.49 3.49
N ILE A 176 -7.20 12.04 2.29
CA ILE A 176 -8.14 11.90 1.16
C ILE A 176 -8.26 10.42 0.75
N LEU A 177 -7.13 9.70 0.76
CA LEU A 177 -7.15 8.27 0.48
C LEU A 177 -7.74 7.46 1.64
N VAL A 178 -7.55 7.89 2.89
CA VAL A 178 -8.15 7.22 4.07
C VAL A 178 -9.69 7.32 4.02
N ASP A 179 -10.21 8.46 3.59
CA ASP A 179 -11.65 8.71 3.42
C ASP A 179 -12.32 7.79 2.39
N ASN A 180 -11.56 7.22 1.45
CA ASN A 180 -12.11 6.26 0.48
C ASN A 180 -12.82 5.06 1.12
N ALA A 181 -12.41 4.66 2.32
CA ALA A 181 -13.04 3.58 3.08
C ALA A 181 -14.16 4.06 4.03
N GLY A 182 -14.54 5.33 3.99
CA GLY A 182 -15.56 5.91 4.86
C GLY A 182 -15.04 6.37 6.23
N VAL A 183 -13.73 6.56 6.36
CA VAL A 183 -13.11 7.15 7.57
C VAL A 183 -12.92 8.65 7.34
N THR A 184 -13.95 9.43 7.70
CA THR A 184 -14.03 10.85 7.33
C THR A 184 -13.13 11.75 8.17
N LYS A 185 -12.81 11.32 9.40
CA LYS A 185 -11.86 12.04 10.25
C LYS A 185 -10.47 12.04 9.63
N ASN A 186 -9.91 13.24 9.46
CA ASN A 186 -8.55 13.42 8.93
C ASN A 186 -7.49 12.86 9.89
N VAL A 187 -6.44 12.24 9.35
CA VAL A 187 -5.31 11.69 10.11
C VAL A 187 -4.61 12.76 10.95
N SER A 188 -4.48 13.99 10.41
CA SER A 188 -3.91 15.13 11.14
C SER A 188 -4.75 15.54 12.35
N VAL A 189 -6.08 15.35 12.29
CA VAL A 189 -6.99 15.60 13.41
C VAL A 189 -6.85 14.49 14.45
N MET A 190 -6.75 13.23 14.04
CA MET A 190 -6.47 12.10 14.96
C MET A 190 -5.18 12.35 15.76
N TRP A 191 -4.11 12.81 15.10
CA TRP A 191 -2.87 13.19 15.77
C TRP A 191 -3.04 14.36 16.73
N LYS A 192 -3.81 15.39 16.33
CA LYS A 192 -4.07 16.56 17.17
C LYS A 192 -4.80 16.18 18.46
N GLU A 193 -5.87 15.40 18.33
CA GLU A 193 -6.66 14.90 19.48
C GLU A 193 -5.79 14.03 20.39
N TYR A 194 -4.98 13.14 19.83
CA TYR A 194 -4.07 12.31 20.61
C TYR A 194 -2.98 13.13 21.31
N ALA A 195 -2.34 14.07 20.61
CA ALA A 195 -1.32 14.94 21.20
C ALA A 195 -1.87 15.73 22.38
N GLN A 196 -3.08 16.28 22.25
CA GLN A 196 -3.78 16.96 23.34
C GLN A 196 -4.02 16.03 24.54
N LYS A 197 -4.45 14.79 24.31
CA LYS A 197 -4.66 13.79 25.39
C LYS A 197 -3.39 13.49 26.18
N ILE A 198 -2.21 13.55 25.55
CA ILE A 198 -0.92 13.26 26.22
C ILE A 198 -0.12 14.52 26.56
N GLY A 199 -0.73 15.71 26.47
CA GLY A 199 -0.09 16.99 26.81
C GLY A 199 1.07 17.40 25.88
N LYS A 200 1.08 16.93 24.63
CA LYS A 200 2.09 17.26 23.61
C LYS A 200 1.52 18.11 22.48
N GLY A 201 2.39 18.84 21.79
CA GLY A 201 2.10 19.39 20.47
C GLY A 201 2.23 18.33 19.37
N VAL A 202 1.46 18.45 18.28
CA VAL A 202 1.51 17.49 17.14
C VAL A 202 2.92 17.32 16.57
N LYS A 203 3.70 18.40 16.51
CA LYS A 203 5.09 18.37 16.02
C LYS A 203 6.05 17.60 16.95
N GLN A 204 5.66 17.35 18.20
CA GLN A 204 6.43 16.60 19.19
C GLN A 204 6.09 15.12 19.21
N LEU A 205 5.08 14.69 18.44
CA LEU A 205 4.72 13.29 18.34
C LEU A 205 5.80 12.50 17.61
N THR A 206 6.24 11.42 18.23
CA THR A 206 7.04 10.39 17.57
C THR A 206 6.20 9.64 16.52
N LEU A 207 6.88 8.90 15.64
CA LEU A 207 6.19 8.04 14.67
C LEU A 207 5.31 6.98 15.35
N ALA A 208 5.75 6.44 16.49
CA ALA A 208 4.97 5.47 17.25
C ALA A 208 3.69 6.10 17.83
N GLU A 209 3.78 7.31 18.35
CA GLU A 209 2.61 8.04 18.87
C GLU A 209 1.64 8.45 17.76
N LYS A 210 2.14 8.87 16.59
CA LYS A 210 1.28 9.11 15.41
C LYS A 210 0.53 7.85 14.98
N ARG A 211 1.20 6.69 14.97
CA ARG A 211 0.55 5.41 14.66
C ARG A 211 -0.47 5.02 15.72
N GLN A 212 -0.17 5.23 17.00
CA GLN A 212 -1.13 4.98 18.07
C GLN A 212 -2.36 5.89 17.93
N ALA A 213 -2.15 7.15 17.57
CA ALA A 213 -3.21 8.10 17.28
C ALA A 213 -4.07 7.67 16.07
N GLU A 214 -3.44 7.22 14.98
CA GLU A 214 -4.12 6.67 13.80
C GLU A 214 -4.95 5.43 14.17
N LEU A 215 -4.36 4.46 14.88
CA LEU A 215 -5.06 3.26 15.33
C LEU A 215 -6.29 3.64 16.16
N ASN A 216 -6.10 4.42 17.22
CA ASN A 216 -7.18 4.83 18.11
C ASN A 216 -8.26 5.63 17.37
N GLY A 217 -7.84 6.53 16.47
CA GLY A 217 -8.73 7.35 15.67
C GLY A 217 -9.59 6.52 14.72
N ILE A 218 -9.00 5.54 14.02
CA ILE A 218 -9.75 4.63 13.14
C ILE A 218 -10.71 3.77 13.97
N MET A 219 -10.27 3.22 15.11
CA MET A 219 -11.14 2.40 15.95
C MET A 219 -12.36 3.18 16.45
N GLN A 220 -12.15 4.44 16.83
CA GLN A 220 -13.23 5.33 17.27
C GLN A 220 -14.16 5.72 16.12
N GLU A 221 -13.61 6.16 14.98
CA GLU A 221 -14.41 6.63 13.84
C GLU A 221 -15.27 5.51 13.24
N THR A 222 -14.74 4.29 13.23
CA THR A 222 -15.42 3.12 12.64
C THR A 222 -16.26 2.35 13.67
N GLU A 223 -16.30 2.77 14.93
CA GLU A 223 -17.09 2.12 16.00
C GLU A 223 -18.55 1.86 15.61
N PRO A 224 -19.29 2.82 15.00
CA PRO A 224 -20.68 2.59 14.60
C PRO A 224 -20.84 1.60 13.45
N MET A 225 -19.74 1.23 12.80
CA MET A 225 -19.73 0.45 11.56
C MET A 225 -19.32 -1.01 11.78
N VAL A 226 -18.92 -1.38 13.00
CA VAL A 226 -18.45 -2.74 13.32
C VAL A 226 -19.47 -3.80 12.90
N GLY A 227 -18.99 -4.81 12.19
CA GLY A 227 -19.80 -5.92 11.69
C GLY A 227 -20.60 -5.61 10.43
N ASN A 228 -20.49 -4.43 9.85
CA ASN A 228 -21.17 -4.09 8.60
C ASN A 228 -20.67 -4.91 7.42
N ALA A 229 -19.38 -5.29 7.37
CA ALA A 229 -18.88 -6.13 6.28
C ALA A 229 -19.57 -7.50 6.26
N ALA A 230 -19.97 -8.05 7.40
CA ALA A 230 -20.66 -9.33 7.47
C ALA A 230 -22.13 -9.29 6.97
N LYS A 231 -22.65 -8.11 6.64
CA LYS A 231 -24.03 -7.91 6.16
C LYS A 231 -24.13 -7.91 4.63
N ILE A 232 -23.01 -8.03 3.91
CA ILE A 232 -22.92 -7.95 2.44
C ILE A 232 -22.18 -9.13 1.84
#